data_AF-A0A8X6GI40-F1
#
_entry.id   AF-A0A8X6GI40-F1
#
_cell.length_a   1.000
_cell.length_b   1.000
_cell.length_c   1.000
_cell.angle_alpha   90.00
_cell.angle_beta   90.00
_cell.angle_gamma   90.00
#
_symmetry.space_group_name_H-M   'P 1'
#
loop_
_entity.id
_entity.type
_entity.pdbx_description
1 polymer ?
#
loop_
_entity_poly.entity_id
_entity_poly.type
_entity_poly.pdbx_seq_one_letter_code
_entity_poly.pdbx_strand_id
1 'polypeptide(L)'
;MKFLDINSDIIQLEESVRDAFRWNWIEQRDGNGDTIGTWCKKINVAGQAYCVFCNSLLKYGGEGFKAFTNHSKTVTHIKYSKCIRHSMTK
;
A
#
# COMPACT_ATOMS: atom_id res chain seq x y z
N MET A 1 -2.93 -6.48 14.11
CA MET A 1 -2.90 -5.26 13.25
C MET A 1 -4.31 -4.99 12.77
N LYS A 2 -4.78 -3.72 12.81
CA LYS A 2 -6.12 -3.34 12.33
C LYS A 2 -6.00 -2.68 10.96
N PHE A 3 -6.63 -3.27 9.95
CA PHE A 3 -6.78 -2.66 8.63
C PHE A 3 -7.97 -1.69 8.65
N LEU A 4 -7.81 -0.57 7.96
CA LEU A 4 -8.85 0.42 7.77
C LEU A 4 -9.48 0.21 6.39
N ASP A 5 -10.80 0.42 6.31
CA ASP A 5 -11.55 0.38 5.07
C ASP A 5 -11.68 1.79 4.45
N ILE A 6 -12.11 1.86 3.19
CA ILE A 6 -12.22 3.12 2.46
C ILE A 6 -13.17 4.15 3.10
N ASN A 7 -14.15 3.70 3.90
CA ASN A 7 -15.09 4.58 4.61
C ASN A 7 -14.58 5.00 6.00
N SER A 8 -13.43 4.47 6.44
CA SER A 8 -12.81 4.90 7.69
C SER A 8 -12.35 6.36 7.56
N ASP A 9 -12.75 7.19 8.51
CA ASP A 9 -12.18 8.53 8.66
C ASP A 9 -10.75 8.42 9.16
N ILE A 10 -9.81 8.91 8.37
CA ILE A 10 -8.37 8.89 8.67
C ILE A 10 -7.79 10.29 8.85
N ILE A 11 -8.64 11.32 8.88
CA ILE A 11 -8.20 12.72 8.91
C ILE A 11 -7.43 12.99 10.20
N GLN A 12 -8.01 12.62 11.35
CA GLN A 12 -7.35 12.77 12.66
C GLN A 12 -6.13 11.85 12.79
N LEU A 13 -6.16 10.67 12.19
CA LEU A 13 -5.02 9.74 12.23
C LEU A 13 -3.80 10.32 11.49
N GLU A 14 -4.03 11.02 10.38
CA GLU A 14 -2.98 11.51 9.49
C GLU A 14 -2.63 12.99 9.71
N GLU A 15 -3.23 13.66 10.71
CA GLU A 15 -3.11 15.11 10.90
C GLU A 15 -1.65 15.61 11.03
N SER A 16 -0.79 14.79 11.64
CA SER A 16 0.63 15.10 11.88
C SER A 16 1.55 14.52 10.82
N VAL A 17 1.00 13.90 9.76
CA VAL A 17 1.75 13.26 8.69
C VAL A 17 1.92 14.25 7.55
N ARG A 18 3.17 14.56 7.19
CA ARG A 18 3.49 15.47 6.08
C ARG A 18 2.80 15.04 4.78
N ASP A 19 2.90 13.76 4.46
CA ASP A 19 2.27 13.17 3.29
C ASP A 19 1.16 12.20 3.70
N ALA A 20 0.01 12.77 4.08
CA ALA A 20 -1.17 12.03 4.50
C ALA A 20 -1.67 11.06 3.42
N PHE A 21 -2.12 9.88 3.86
CA PHE A 21 -2.67 8.86 2.98
C PHE A 21 -3.92 9.35 2.24
N ARG A 22 -4.05 8.96 0.97
CA ARG A 22 -5.24 9.22 0.17
C ARG A 22 -5.82 7.92 -0.34
N TRP A 23 -7.11 7.71 -0.18
CA TRP A 23 -7.77 6.50 -0.67
C TRP A 23 -7.65 6.32 -2.19
N ASN A 24 -7.59 7.41 -2.97
CA ASN A 24 -7.30 7.32 -4.41
C ASN A 24 -5.91 6.72 -4.75
N TRP A 25 -4.98 6.60 -3.79
CA TRP A 25 -3.70 5.92 -4.02
C TRP A 25 -3.88 4.41 -4.22
N ILE A 26 -4.86 3.79 -3.53
CA ILE A 26 -5.09 2.34 -3.65
C ILE A 26 -5.83 1.97 -4.94
N GLU A 27 -6.42 2.94 -5.63
CA GLU A 27 -7.08 2.73 -6.93
C GLU A 27 -6.09 2.75 -8.10
N GLN A 28 -4.90 3.32 -7.90
CA GLN A 28 -3.87 3.40 -8.94
C GLN A 28 -3.19 2.05 -9.18
N ARG A 29 -2.69 1.88 -10.40
CA ARG A 29 -1.84 0.74 -10.78
C ARG A 29 -0.37 1.04 -10.53
N ASP A 30 0.37 0.03 -10.11
CA ASP A 30 1.81 0.07 -10.02
C ASP A 30 2.49 -0.32 -11.34
N GLY A 31 3.83 -0.27 -11.35
CA GLY A 31 4.64 -0.64 -12.52
C GLY A 31 4.66 -2.14 -12.87
N ASN A 32 4.11 -3.00 -12.01
CA ASN A 32 3.95 -4.43 -12.28
C ASN A 32 2.59 -4.75 -12.91
N GLY A 33 1.71 -3.75 -12.99
CA GLY A 33 0.36 -3.87 -13.53
C GLY A 33 -0.70 -4.21 -12.49
N ASP A 34 -0.32 -4.31 -11.21
CA ASP A 34 -1.23 -4.58 -10.09
C ASP A 34 -1.83 -3.29 -9.55
N THR A 35 -3.10 -3.33 -9.15
CA THR A 35 -3.72 -2.20 -8.44
C THR A 35 -3.18 -2.15 -7.01
N ILE A 36 -2.76 -0.98 -6.54
CA ILE A 36 -2.11 -0.82 -5.22
C ILE A 36 -2.98 -1.37 -4.08
N GLY A 37 -4.31 -1.24 -4.16
CA GLY A 37 -5.24 -1.77 -3.16
C GLY A 37 -5.31 -3.29 -3.06
N THR A 38 -4.77 -4.05 -4.03
CA THR A 38 -4.71 -5.51 -3.95
C THR A 38 -3.63 -5.97 -2.97
N TRP A 39 -2.50 -5.26 -2.94
CA TRP A 39 -1.35 -5.61 -2.13
C TRP A 39 -1.11 -4.68 -0.95
N CYS A 40 -1.63 -3.44 -0.98
CA CYS A 40 -1.43 -2.46 0.07
C CYS A 40 -2.73 -2.18 0.82
N LYS A 41 -2.68 -2.24 2.15
CA LYS A 41 -3.80 -1.93 3.04
C LYS A 41 -3.40 -0.81 4.00
N LYS A 42 -4.27 0.17 4.17
CA LYS A 42 -4.10 1.18 5.20
C LYS A 42 -4.28 0.51 6.57
N ILE A 43 -3.39 0.84 7.51
CA ILE A 43 -3.46 0.39 8.90
C ILE A 43 -3.77 1.57 9.80
N ASN A 44 -4.27 1.27 11.00
CA ASN A 44 -4.53 2.27 12.04
C ASN A 44 -3.23 2.79 12.70
N VAL A 45 -2.28 3.24 11.88
CA VAL A 45 -1.01 3.84 12.26
C VAL A 45 -0.71 4.97 11.28
N ALA A 46 -0.44 6.16 11.81
CA ALA A 46 -0.15 7.36 11.02
C ALA A 46 1.07 7.15 10.10
N GLY A 47 0.96 7.57 8.83
CA GLY A 47 2.10 7.57 7.90
C GLY A 47 2.59 6.18 7.47
N GLN A 48 1.84 5.13 7.79
CA GLN A 48 2.18 3.74 7.50
C GLN A 48 1.02 2.97 6.85
N ALA A 49 1.40 2.07 5.94
CA ALA A 49 0.53 1.09 5.31
C ALA A 49 1.19 -0.30 5.42
N TYR A 50 0.43 -1.34 5.07
CA TYR A 50 0.90 -2.71 5.10
C TYR A 50 0.82 -3.35 3.73
N CYS A 51 1.93 -3.93 3.28
CA CYS A 51 1.98 -4.72 2.07
C CYS A 51 1.71 -6.20 2.40
N VAL A 52 0.59 -6.73 1.96
CA VAL A 52 0.22 -8.15 2.15
C VAL A 52 1.04 -9.09 1.27
N PHE A 53 1.56 -8.62 0.13
CA PHE A 53 2.42 -9.44 -0.74
C PHE A 53 3.80 -9.64 -0.12
N CYS A 54 4.38 -8.58 0.44
CA CYS A 54 5.71 -8.60 1.05
C CYS A 54 5.69 -8.97 2.53
N ASN A 55 4.50 -9.04 3.15
CA ASN A 55 4.33 -9.19 4.59
C ASN A 55 5.13 -8.15 5.39
N SER A 56 5.08 -6.89 4.96
CA SER A 56 5.97 -5.82 5.46
C SER A 56 5.27 -4.47 5.60
N LEU A 57 5.71 -3.66 6.56
CA LEU A 57 5.28 -2.27 6.71
C LEU A 57 5.89 -1.37 5.61
N LEU A 58 5.05 -0.49 5.06
CA LEU A 58 5.41 0.55 4.11
C LEU A 58 5.24 1.91 4.79
N LYS A 59 6.33 2.65 4.95
CA LYS A 59 6.32 4.00 5.53
C LYS A 59 6.19 5.00 4.39
N TYR A 60 5.09 5.76 4.34
CA TYR A 60 4.88 6.78 3.32
C TYR A 60 4.88 8.20 3.90
N GLY A 61 4.84 8.37 5.22
CA GLY A 61 4.53 9.67 5.84
C GLY A 61 5.45 10.86 5.54
N GLY A 62 6.60 10.66 4.88
CA GLY A 62 7.45 11.72 4.34
C GLY A 62 7.85 11.58 2.87
N GLU A 63 7.40 10.53 2.19
CA GLU A 63 7.64 10.28 0.75
C GLU A 63 6.34 10.33 -0.08
N GLY A 64 5.18 10.24 0.59
CA GLY A 64 3.87 10.15 0.00
C GLY A 64 3.72 8.98 -0.96
N PHE A 65 3.02 9.22 -2.07
CA PHE A 65 2.72 8.21 -3.09
C PHE A 65 3.98 7.55 -3.66
N LYS A 66 5.12 8.27 -3.70
CA LYS A 66 6.39 7.74 -4.20
C LYS A 66 6.82 6.48 -3.44
N ALA A 67 6.53 6.37 -2.14
CA ALA A 67 6.85 5.19 -1.35
C ALA A 67 6.23 3.91 -1.92
N PHE A 68 4.99 4.00 -2.43
CA PHE A 68 4.28 2.87 -3.05
C PHE A 68 4.95 2.46 -4.36
N THR A 69 5.28 3.46 -5.20
CA THR A 69 5.97 3.21 -6.48
C THR A 69 7.36 2.65 -6.30
N ASN A 70 8.06 3.01 -5.21
CA ASN A 70 9.39 2.49 -4.92
C ASN A 70 9.30 1.08 -4.32
N HIS A 71 8.34 0.84 -3.43
CA HIS A 71 8.08 -0.46 -2.86
C HIS A 71 7.74 -1.51 -3.93
N SER A 72 6.88 -1.15 -4.89
CA SER A 72 6.47 -2.06 -5.98
C SER A 72 7.64 -2.48 -6.87
N LYS A 73 8.71 -1.66 -6.95
CA LYS A 73 9.93 -1.95 -7.72
C LYS A 73 10.93 -2.85 -6.99
N THR A 74 10.70 -3.15 -5.71
CA THR A 74 11.61 -4.03 -4.95
C THR A 74 11.56 -5.45 -5.50
N VAL A 75 12.72 -6.11 -5.53
CA VAL A 75 12.85 -7.50 -6.04
C VAL A 75 11.88 -8.44 -5.32
N THR A 76 11.75 -8.28 -4.00
CA THR A 76 10.81 -9.04 -3.17
C THR A 76 9.38 -8.86 -3.63
N HIS A 77 8.93 -7.63 -3.84
CA HIS A 77 7.56 -7.35 -4.27
C HIS A 77 7.29 -7.92 -5.65
N ILE A 78 8.19 -7.69 -6.61
CA ILE A 78 8.07 -8.20 -7.99
C ILE A 78 7.96 -9.73 -8.00
N LYS A 79 8.75 -10.42 -7.16
CA LYS A 79 8.70 -11.88 -7.03
C LYS A 79 7.32 -12.34 -6.55
N TYR A 80 6.80 -11.75 -5.47
CA TYR A 80 5.51 -12.15 -4.91
C TYR A 80 4.33 -11.78 -5.78
N SER A 81 4.33 -10.58 -6.39
CA SER A 81 3.32 -10.16 -7.37
C SER A 81 3.17 -11.20 -8.49
N LYS A 82 4.30 -11.67 -9.07
CA LYS A 82 4.29 -12.72 -10.10
C LYS A 82 3.72 -14.05 -9.61
N CYS A 83 4.13 -14.51 -8.42
CA CYS A 83 3.65 -15.77 -7.84
C CYS A 83 2.14 -15.72 -7.60
N ILE A 84 1.66 -14.66 -6.96
CA ILE A 84 0.25 -14.49 -6.61
C ILE A 84 -0.62 -14.39 -7.86
N ARG A 85 -0.17 -13.65 -8.89
CA ARG A 85 -0.88 -13.55 -10.17
C ARG A 85 -1.07 -14.91 -10.86
N HIS A 86 -0.10 -15.81 -10.73
CA HIS A 86 -0.17 -17.16 -11.28
C HIS A 86 -1.11 -18.08 -10.48
N SER A 87 -1.32 -17.79 -9.19
CA SER A 87 -2.24 -18.55 -8.33
C SER A 87 -3.71 -18.17 -8.52
N MET A 88 -4.03 -16.99 -9.07
CA MET A 88 -5.41 -16.55 -9.31
C MET A 88 -5.97 -16.95 -10.69
N THR A 89 -5.18 -17.61 -11.55
CA THR A 89 -5.60 -18.03 -12.89
C THR A 89 -6.05 -19.50 -12.96
N LYS A 90 -6.38 -20.12 -11.83
CA LYS A 90 -6.92 -21.49 -11.76
C LYS A 90 -8.38 -21.51 -11.34
#